data_AF-X0BH04-F1
#
_entry.id   AF-X0BH04-F1
#
_cell.length_a   1.000
_cell.length_b   1.000
_cell.length_c   1.000
_cell.angle_alpha   90.00
_cell.angle_beta   90.00
_cell.angle_gamma   90.00
#
_symmetry.space_group_name_H-M   'P 1'
#
loop_
_entity.id
_entity.type
_entity.pdbx_description
1 polymer ?
#
loop_
_entity_poly.entity_id
_entity_poly.type
_entity_poly.pdbx_seq_one_letter_code
_entity_poly.pdbx_strand_id
1 'polypeptide(L)'
;MRQRRRNDSAVNDIIAALLPDVQPQERRIRCINHIYNVGATSYLEGKLKDVLKSLESQSAEQAALQKILDFLEAWRPTGAFVRIHNLQGWVRRSSQRREGFLQYAQGKLSEEEVDEFGEVLWEVSQLMLLQDNDTRLNSLFTAVERAFRLKDPIEIYTSVMSRHADKTKRIPEEYLLSQDDWHVLAITLAVECLALPSPLPRYYPAENAIPINM
;
A
#
# COMPACT_ATOMS: atom_id res chain seq x y z
N MET A 1 11.56 -27.61 -2.01
CA MET A 1 10.79 -26.43 -1.54
C MET A 1 10.71 -26.46 -0.02
N ARG A 2 11.31 -25.50 0.69
CA ARG A 2 11.12 -25.37 2.15
C ARG A 2 9.79 -24.69 2.40
N GLN A 3 8.80 -25.47 2.83
CA GLN A 3 7.53 -24.93 3.32
C GLN A 3 7.85 -24.04 4.53
N ARG A 4 7.58 -22.73 4.44
CA ARG A 4 7.74 -21.82 5.58
C ARG A 4 6.87 -22.36 6.72
N ARG A 5 7.49 -22.91 7.78
CA ARG A 5 6.79 -23.20 9.02
C ARG A 5 6.19 -21.89 9.52
N ARG A 6 4.88 -21.86 9.79
CA ARG A 6 4.26 -20.73 10.51
C ARG A 6 4.95 -20.60 11.87
N ASN A 7 5.11 -19.39 12.39
CA ASN A 7 5.74 -19.16 13.70
C ASN A 7 5.10 -19.97 14.84
N ASP A 8 3.87 -20.43 14.64
CA ASP A 8 3.09 -21.20 15.61
C ASP A 8 3.42 -22.70 15.64
N SER A 9 4.27 -23.19 14.72
CA SER A 9 4.49 -24.64 14.52
C SER A 9 5.05 -25.31 15.77
N ALA A 10 6.06 -24.70 16.40
CA ALA A 10 6.66 -25.24 17.62
C ALA A 10 5.70 -25.24 18.81
N VAL A 11 4.82 -24.25 18.90
CA VAL A 11 3.81 -24.16 19.97
C VAL A 11 2.75 -25.23 19.78
N ASN A 12 2.33 -25.49 18.53
CA ASN A 12 1.40 -26.57 18.23
C ASN A 12 1.97 -27.95 18.58
N ASP A 13 3.25 -28.19 18.29
CA ASP A 13 3.93 -29.44 18.63
C ASP A 13 3.99 -29.63 20.17
N ILE A 14 4.28 -28.57 20.92
CA ILE A 14 4.31 -28.59 22.39
C ILE A 14 2.91 -28.83 22.99
N ILE A 15 1.87 -28.14 22.48
CA ILE A 15 0.49 -28.32 22.98
C ILE A 15 0.00 -29.74 22.66
N ALA A 16 0.27 -30.25 21.46
CA ALA A 16 -0.10 -31.63 21.12
C ALA A 16 0.58 -32.66 22.03
N ALA A 17 1.81 -32.41 22.47
CA ALA A 17 2.55 -33.31 23.34
C ALA A 17 2.15 -33.21 24.82
N LEU A 18 1.85 -32.01 25.32
CA LEU A 18 1.63 -31.75 26.75
C LEU A 18 0.16 -31.60 27.14
N LEU A 19 -0.70 -31.20 26.20
CA LEU A 19 -2.10 -30.85 26.41
C LEU A 19 -2.94 -31.32 25.20
N PRO A 20 -3.04 -32.63 24.93
CA PRO A 20 -3.65 -33.18 23.71
C PRO A 20 -5.13 -32.83 23.55
N ASP A 21 -5.83 -32.58 24.66
CA ASP A 21 -7.25 -32.19 24.65
C ASP A 21 -7.47 -30.68 24.41
N VAL A 22 -6.39 -29.89 24.40
CA VAL A 22 -6.46 -28.44 24.17
C VAL A 22 -6.27 -28.15 22.69
N GLN A 23 -7.26 -27.52 22.07
CA GLN A 23 -7.13 -26.99 20.72
C GLN A 23 -6.29 -25.70 20.74
N PRO A 24 -5.08 -25.68 20.13
CA PRO A 24 -4.19 -24.52 20.16
C PRO A 24 -4.83 -23.25 19.62
N GLN A 25 -5.70 -23.37 18.61
CA GLN A 25 -6.38 -22.26 17.96
C GLN A 25 -7.33 -21.52 18.91
N GLU A 26 -8.00 -22.25 19.81
CA GLU A 26 -8.98 -21.69 20.76
C GLU A 26 -8.32 -20.93 21.91
N ARG A 27 -7.05 -21.24 22.21
CA ARG A 27 -6.25 -20.57 23.26
C ARG A 27 -5.30 -19.52 22.70
N ARG A 28 -5.30 -19.31 21.39
CA ARG A 28 -4.38 -18.38 20.73
C ARG A 28 -4.81 -16.93 20.95
N ILE A 29 -4.10 -16.24 21.83
CA ILE A 29 -4.18 -14.79 21.96
C ILE A 29 -3.21 -14.16 20.96
N ARG A 30 -3.69 -13.25 20.10
CA ARG A 30 -2.82 -12.47 19.20
C ARG A 30 -2.30 -11.24 19.95
N CYS A 31 -1.08 -10.79 19.64
CA CYS A 31 -0.57 -9.57 20.27
C CYS A 31 -1.41 -8.36 19.88
N ILE A 32 -1.56 -7.40 20.80
CA ILE A 32 -2.44 -6.25 20.60
C ILE A 32 -2.04 -5.42 19.38
N ASN A 33 -0.74 -5.31 19.11
CA ASN A 33 -0.22 -4.63 17.93
C ASN A 33 -0.63 -5.33 16.62
N HIS A 34 -0.68 -6.66 16.62
CA HIS A 34 -1.17 -7.42 15.46
C HIS A 34 -2.68 -7.25 15.28
N ILE A 35 -3.45 -7.18 16.36
CA ILE A 35 -4.89 -6.89 16.30
C ILE A 35 -5.13 -5.50 15.71
N TYR A 36 -4.40 -4.47 16.18
CA TYR A 36 -4.48 -3.13 15.60
C TYR A 36 -4.05 -3.09 14.14
N ASN A 37 -2.97 -3.79 13.77
CA ASN A 37 -2.55 -3.89 12.38
C ASN A 37 -3.66 -4.52 11.51
N VAL A 38 -4.24 -5.64 11.93
CA VAL A 38 -5.33 -6.29 11.18
C VAL A 38 -6.56 -5.38 11.06
N GLY A 39 -6.93 -4.69 12.13
CA GLY A 39 -8.06 -3.75 12.12
C GLY A 39 -7.80 -2.54 11.22
N ALA A 40 -6.64 -1.90 11.36
CA ALA A 40 -6.24 -0.75 10.54
C ALA A 40 -6.11 -1.14 9.06
N THR A 41 -5.47 -2.26 8.74
CA THR A 41 -5.40 -2.78 7.36
C THR A 41 -6.80 -3.05 6.81
N SER A 42 -7.69 -3.71 7.56
CA SER A 42 -9.06 -3.99 7.10
C SER A 42 -9.88 -2.71 6.88
N TYR A 43 -9.61 -1.66 7.66
CA TYR A 43 -10.18 -0.34 7.49
C TYR A 43 -9.63 0.35 6.23
N LEU A 44 -8.31 0.37 6.06
CA LEU A 44 -7.60 0.92 4.89
C LEU A 44 -7.81 0.14 3.60
N GLU A 45 -8.28 -1.11 3.67
CA GLU A 45 -8.67 -1.96 2.54
C GLU A 45 -10.19 -2.00 2.31
N GLY A 46 -10.99 -1.35 3.18
CA GLY A 46 -12.42 -1.12 2.95
C GLY A 46 -13.26 -2.36 3.23
N LYS A 47 -12.60 -3.46 3.61
CA LYS A 47 -13.20 -4.73 4.01
C LYS A 47 -14.08 -4.59 5.25
N LEU A 48 -13.86 -3.56 6.06
CA LEU A 48 -14.73 -3.23 7.18
C LEU A 48 -16.18 -2.96 6.73
N LYS A 49 -16.37 -2.36 5.55
CA LYS A 49 -17.71 -2.07 5.00
C LYS A 49 -18.51 -3.36 4.80
N ASP A 50 -17.88 -4.39 4.24
CA ASP A 50 -18.54 -5.67 3.96
C ASP A 50 -18.89 -6.40 5.25
N VAL A 51 -18.01 -6.35 6.25
CA VAL A 51 -18.28 -6.90 7.59
C VAL A 51 -19.46 -6.17 8.24
N LEU A 52 -19.49 -4.84 8.19
CA LEU A 52 -20.56 -4.05 8.79
C LEU A 52 -21.91 -4.26 8.10
N LYS A 53 -21.94 -4.44 6.78
CA LYS A 53 -23.15 -4.80 6.02
C LYS A 53 -23.73 -6.16 6.41
N SER A 54 -22.90 -7.07 6.91
CA SER A 54 -23.31 -8.43 7.31
C SER A 54 -23.92 -8.50 8.71
N LEU A 55 -23.87 -7.41 9.49
CA LEU A 55 -24.45 -7.36 10.84
C LEU A 55 -25.96 -7.08 10.75
N GLU A 56 -26.79 -7.95 11.32
CA GLU A 56 -28.23 -7.69 11.51
C GLU A 56 -28.41 -6.62 12.60
N SER A 57 -28.87 -5.41 12.25
CA SER A 57 -29.06 -4.31 13.21
C SER A 57 -30.52 -4.17 13.66
N GLN A 58 -30.75 -3.95 14.98
CA GLN A 58 -32.04 -3.45 15.49
C GLN A 58 -32.20 -1.94 15.21
N SER A 59 -33.45 -1.47 15.19
CA SER A 59 -33.87 -0.22 14.49
C SER A 59 -33.17 1.08 14.91
N ALA A 60 -32.72 1.22 16.16
CA ALA A 60 -31.99 2.43 16.61
C ALA A 60 -30.50 2.41 16.22
N GLU A 61 -29.89 1.23 16.18
CA GLU A 61 -28.51 1.02 15.74
C GLU A 61 -28.38 1.15 14.22
N GLN A 62 -29.48 0.90 13.50
CA GLN A 62 -29.57 0.97 12.05
C GLN A 62 -29.26 2.37 11.50
N ALA A 63 -29.68 3.45 12.17
CA ALA A 63 -29.36 4.82 11.75
C ALA A 63 -27.88 5.20 12.01
N ALA A 64 -27.29 4.70 13.10
CA ALA A 64 -25.87 4.89 13.39
C ALA A 64 -24.99 4.06 12.46
N LEU A 65 -25.38 2.80 12.21
CA LEU A 65 -24.75 1.91 11.24
C LEU A 65 -24.86 2.50 9.83
N GLN A 66 -26.01 3.02 9.43
CA GLN A 66 -26.18 3.67 8.12
C GLN A 66 -25.28 4.89 8.00
N LYS A 67 -25.16 5.74 9.03
CA LYS A 67 -24.18 6.84 9.02
C LYS A 67 -22.74 6.37 8.89
N ILE A 68 -22.38 5.25 9.53
CA ILE A 68 -21.04 4.65 9.40
C ILE A 68 -20.86 4.06 7.99
N LEU A 69 -21.87 3.41 7.41
CA LEU A 69 -21.83 2.86 6.07
C LEU A 69 -21.77 3.95 5.00
N ASP A 70 -22.57 5.01 5.14
CA ASP A 70 -22.55 6.20 4.29
C ASP A 70 -21.21 6.92 4.41
N PHE A 71 -20.69 7.05 5.66
CA PHE A 71 -19.33 7.52 5.89
C PHE A 71 -18.34 6.60 5.18
N LEU A 72 -18.39 5.28 5.32
CA LEU A 72 -17.49 4.33 4.64
C LEU A 72 -17.70 4.21 3.12
N GLU A 73 -18.80 4.73 2.60
CA GLU A 73 -19.14 4.78 1.18
C GLU A 73 -18.68 6.08 0.53
N ALA A 74 -18.80 7.20 1.25
CA ALA A 74 -18.23 8.50 0.91
C ALA A 74 -16.72 8.57 1.19
N TRP A 75 -16.29 7.94 2.27
CA TRP A 75 -14.90 7.68 2.61
C TRP A 75 -14.42 6.66 1.60
N ARG A 76 -13.54 7.14 0.74
CA ARG A 76 -12.98 6.43 -0.41
C ARG A 76 -11.54 5.95 -0.12
N PRO A 77 -11.19 5.33 1.03
CA PRO A 77 -9.79 5.34 1.48
C PRO A 77 -8.96 4.17 0.93
N THR A 78 -9.42 3.41 -0.06
CA THR A 78 -8.91 2.05 -0.29
C THR A 78 -8.36 1.77 -1.67
N GLY A 79 -8.62 2.65 -2.62
CA GLY A 79 -7.96 2.60 -3.91
C GLY A 79 -6.46 2.81 -3.74
N ALA A 80 -6.06 3.95 -3.19
CA ALA A 80 -4.67 4.39 -3.20
C ALA A 80 -3.67 3.39 -2.58
N PHE A 81 -3.94 2.88 -1.37
CA PHE A 81 -3.05 1.92 -0.70
C PHE A 81 -2.98 0.57 -1.41
N VAL A 82 -4.12 0.05 -1.84
CA VAL A 82 -4.18 -1.21 -2.58
C VAL A 82 -3.54 -1.05 -3.97
N ARG A 83 -3.76 0.09 -4.64
CA ARG A 83 -3.15 0.46 -5.94
C ARG A 83 -1.63 0.53 -5.82
N ILE A 84 -1.09 1.26 -4.84
CA ILE A 84 0.37 1.38 -4.68
C ILE A 84 0.99 0.03 -4.30
N HIS A 85 0.35 -0.74 -3.41
CA HIS A 85 0.80 -2.09 -3.06
C HIS A 85 0.82 -3.01 -4.29
N ASN A 86 -0.26 -3.02 -5.06
CA ASN A 86 -0.37 -3.85 -6.25
C ASN A 86 0.61 -3.42 -7.34
N LEU A 87 0.80 -2.11 -7.55
CA LEU A 87 1.79 -1.57 -8.47
C LEU A 87 3.20 -2.03 -8.08
N GLN A 88 3.59 -1.82 -6.82
CA GLN A 88 4.89 -2.24 -6.28
C GLN A 88 5.11 -3.75 -6.48
N GLY A 89 4.09 -4.56 -6.15
CA GLY A 89 4.10 -6.00 -6.39
C GLY A 89 4.21 -6.34 -7.88
N TRP A 90 3.47 -5.66 -8.76
CA TRP A 90 3.45 -5.91 -10.20
C TRP A 90 4.82 -5.65 -10.85
N VAL A 91 5.45 -4.53 -10.52
CA VAL A 91 6.78 -4.15 -11.00
C VAL A 91 7.83 -5.15 -10.54
N ARG A 92 7.77 -5.58 -9.28
CA ARG A 92 8.79 -6.43 -8.68
C ARG A 92 8.61 -7.92 -8.97
N ARG A 93 7.45 -8.33 -9.50
CA ARG A 93 7.11 -9.75 -9.75
C ARG A 93 8.01 -10.41 -10.80
N SER A 94 8.56 -9.68 -11.76
CA SER A 94 9.45 -10.23 -12.79
C SER A 94 10.71 -9.40 -12.95
N SER A 95 11.82 -10.07 -13.32
CA SER A 95 13.09 -9.39 -13.64
C SER A 95 12.91 -8.38 -14.77
N GLN A 96 12.15 -8.74 -15.81
CA GLN A 96 11.88 -7.87 -16.95
C GLN A 96 11.18 -6.57 -16.55
N ARG A 97 10.14 -6.62 -15.70
CA ARG A 97 9.45 -5.39 -15.25
C ARG A 97 10.33 -4.57 -14.33
N ARG A 98 11.10 -5.22 -13.47
CA ARG A 98 12.07 -4.57 -12.59
C ARG A 98 13.13 -3.82 -13.38
N GLU A 99 13.72 -4.46 -14.38
CA GLU A 99 14.73 -3.85 -15.26
C GLU A 99 14.12 -2.73 -16.11
N GLY A 100 12.92 -2.94 -16.67
CA GLY A 100 12.19 -1.92 -17.41
C GLY A 100 11.94 -0.67 -16.55
N PHE A 101 11.43 -0.83 -15.33
CA PHE A 101 11.24 0.30 -14.41
C PHE A 101 12.56 1.01 -14.07
N LEU A 102 13.66 0.27 -13.86
CA LEU A 102 14.96 0.85 -13.56
C LEU A 102 15.51 1.72 -14.70
N GLN A 103 15.14 1.47 -15.96
CA GLN A 103 15.52 2.35 -17.07
C GLN A 103 14.93 3.75 -16.89
N TYR A 104 13.64 3.84 -16.57
CA TYR A 104 12.99 5.12 -16.26
C TYR A 104 13.55 5.74 -14.98
N ALA A 105 13.78 4.97 -13.91
CA ALA A 105 14.44 5.52 -12.72
C ALA A 105 15.83 6.12 -13.04
N GLN A 106 16.55 5.56 -14.02
CA GLN A 106 17.84 6.06 -14.52
C GLN A 106 17.73 7.21 -15.52
N GLY A 107 16.53 7.68 -15.85
CA GLY A 107 16.30 8.75 -16.82
C GLY A 107 16.51 8.31 -18.27
N LYS A 108 16.47 7.00 -18.55
CA LYS A 108 16.60 6.46 -19.91
C LYS A 108 15.22 6.39 -20.56
N LEU A 109 14.93 7.39 -21.38
CA LEU A 109 13.72 7.48 -22.21
C LEU A 109 14.10 7.27 -23.69
N SER A 110 13.18 6.76 -24.50
CA SER A 110 13.32 6.79 -25.96
C SER A 110 13.17 8.22 -26.50
N GLU A 111 13.57 8.46 -27.75
CA GLU A 111 13.37 9.78 -28.39
C GLU A 111 11.88 10.18 -28.39
N GLU A 112 10.97 9.24 -28.68
CA GLU A 112 9.54 9.53 -28.64
C GLU A 112 9.02 9.83 -27.22
N GLU A 113 9.57 9.17 -26.21
CA GLU A 113 9.23 9.43 -24.81
C GLU A 113 9.79 10.77 -24.33
N VAL A 114 10.97 11.19 -24.78
CA VAL A 114 11.53 12.52 -24.51
C VAL A 114 10.68 13.61 -25.16
N ASP A 115 10.18 13.39 -26.38
CA ASP A 115 9.24 14.31 -27.03
C ASP A 115 7.90 14.43 -26.28
N GLU A 116 7.40 13.33 -25.69
CA GLU A 116 6.15 13.31 -24.95
C GLU A 116 6.27 13.89 -23.52
N PHE A 117 7.32 13.52 -22.79
CA PHE A 117 7.47 13.82 -21.36
C PHE A 117 8.53 14.86 -21.03
N GLY A 118 9.38 15.22 -21.99
CA GLY A 118 10.53 16.09 -21.81
C GLY A 118 11.78 15.35 -21.32
N GLU A 119 12.90 16.09 -21.27
CA GLU A 119 14.12 15.60 -20.63
C GLU A 119 13.95 15.51 -19.11
N VAL A 120 14.63 14.54 -18.52
CA VAL A 120 14.41 14.15 -17.13
C VAL A 120 15.69 14.30 -16.32
N LEU A 121 15.59 14.98 -15.17
CA LEU A 121 16.73 15.41 -14.35
C LEU A 121 16.68 14.87 -12.91
N TRP A 122 15.89 13.83 -12.65
CA TRP A 122 15.75 13.30 -11.29
C TRP A 122 16.99 12.52 -10.80
N GLU A 123 17.33 12.66 -9.52
CA GLU A 123 18.49 12.00 -8.88
C GLU A 123 18.12 10.67 -8.20
N VAL A 124 17.34 9.82 -8.87
CA VAL A 124 16.83 8.56 -8.29
C VAL A 124 17.24 7.30 -9.05
N SER A 125 18.28 7.40 -9.88
CA SER A 125 18.82 6.33 -10.74
C SER A 125 19.21 5.03 -10.05
N GLN A 126 19.45 5.07 -8.74
CA GLN A 126 19.82 3.92 -7.91
C GLN A 126 18.65 3.34 -7.10
N LEU A 127 17.46 3.94 -7.18
CA LEU A 127 16.32 3.55 -6.36
C LEU A 127 15.41 2.58 -7.11
N MET A 128 14.91 1.59 -6.37
CA MET A 128 13.86 0.69 -6.82
C MET A 128 12.62 0.88 -5.95
N LEU A 129 11.42 0.67 -6.50
CA LEU A 129 10.20 0.51 -5.72
C LEU A 129 10.40 -0.56 -4.64
N LEU A 130 9.93 -0.30 -3.43
CA LEU A 130 9.89 -1.28 -2.35
C LEU A 130 8.54 -1.99 -2.38
N GLN A 131 8.52 -3.27 -2.03
CA GLN A 131 7.28 -3.96 -1.71
C GLN A 131 7.16 -3.97 -0.19
N ASP A 132 6.03 -3.49 0.31
CA ASP A 132 5.72 -3.56 1.72
C ASP A 132 5.43 -5.00 2.17
N ASN A 133 5.33 -5.18 3.48
CA ASN A 133 4.93 -6.43 4.09
C ASN A 133 3.53 -6.25 4.68
N ASP A 134 2.60 -7.10 4.23
CA ASP A 134 1.19 -7.15 4.63
C ASP A 134 0.95 -7.13 6.16
N THR A 135 1.94 -7.55 6.95
CA THR A 135 1.82 -7.67 8.42
C THR A 135 2.36 -6.49 9.21
N ARG A 136 2.97 -5.47 8.58
CA ARG A 136 3.60 -4.34 9.32
C ARG A 136 3.38 -3.01 8.62
N LEU A 137 2.55 -2.14 9.21
CA LEU A 137 2.30 -0.77 8.73
C LEU A 137 3.57 0.05 8.46
N ASN A 138 4.62 -0.03 9.29
CA ASN A 138 5.86 0.72 9.04
C ASN A 138 6.49 0.39 7.69
N SER A 139 6.36 -0.86 7.22
CA SER A 139 6.89 -1.24 5.91
C SER A 139 6.07 -0.68 4.75
N LEU A 140 4.76 -0.49 4.94
CA LEU A 140 3.89 0.22 4.00
C LEU A 140 4.33 1.67 3.90
N PHE A 141 4.48 2.36 5.03
CA PHE A 141 4.91 3.75 5.05
C PHE A 141 6.28 3.96 4.39
N THR A 142 7.28 3.14 4.74
CA THR A 142 8.59 3.18 4.06
C THR A 142 8.47 2.94 2.55
N ALA A 143 7.57 2.05 2.11
CA ALA A 143 7.36 1.79 0.69
C ALA A 143 6.66 2.95 -0.02
N VAL A 144 5.71 3.61 0.64
CA VAL A 144 5.01 4.80 0.12
C VAL A 144 5.94 6.00 0.06
N GLU A 145 6.77 6.25 1.09
CA GLU A 145 7.83 7.28 1.04
C GLU A 145 8.78 7.05 -0.13
N ARG A 146 9.18 5.79 -0.36
CA ARG A 146 10.00 5.43 -1.52
C ARG A 146 9.27 5.71 -2.84
N ALA A 147 7.96 5.43 -2.90
CA ALA A 147 7.16 5.70 -4.09
C ALA A 147 7.10 7.20 -4.39
N PHE A 148 6.99 8.07 -3.39
CA PHE A 148 7.05 9.53 -3.60
C PHE A 148 8.38 9.99 -4.20
N ARG A 149 9.51 9.45 -3.74
CA ARG A 149 10.82 9.73 -4.36
C ARG A 149 10.90 9.26 -5.81
N LEU A 150 10.09 8.27 -6.18
CA LEU A 150 10.04 7.67 -7.50
C LEU A 150 8.80 8.13 -8.30
N LYS A 151 8.11 9.20 -7.89
CA LYS A 151 6.82 9.59 -8.46
C LYS A 151 6.89 9.79 -9.97
N ASP A 152 7.81 10.62 -10.46
CA ASP A 152 7.91 10.90 -11.89
C ASP A 152 8.28 9.65 -12.71
N PRO A 153 9.29 8.85 -12.32
CA PRO A 153 9.55 7.55 -12.96
C PRO A 153 8.33 6.60 -12.96
N ILE A 154 7.54 6.58 -11.87
CA ILE A 154 6.34 5.75 -11.77
C ILE A 154 5.29 6.22 -12.78
N GLU A 155 5.03 7.52 -12.85
CA GLU A 155 4.00 8.07 -13.73
C GLU A 155 4.33 7.84 -15.20
N ILE A 156 5.59 8.06 -15.60
CA ILE A 156 6.03 7.79 -16.98
C ILE A 156 5.96 6.29 -17.27
N TYR A 157 6.55 5.46 -16.41
CA TYR A 157 6.56 4.01 -16.61
C TYR A 157 5.14 3.43 -16.71
N THR A 158 4.23 3.83 -15.83
CA THR A 158 2.84 3.34 -15.84
C THR A 158 2.07 3.86 -17.05
N SER A 159 2.31 5.10 -17.49
CA SER A 159 1.75 5.66 -18.74
C SER A 159 2.18 4.84 -19.96
N VAL A 160 3.48 4.52 -20.09
CA VAL A 160 3.98 3.70 -21.21
C VAL A 160 3.45 2.27 -21.12
N MET A 161 3.51 1.64 -19.95
CA MET A 161 3.04 0.26 -19.77
C MET A 161 1.53 0.11 -19.97
N SER A 162 0.72 1.12 -19.69
CA SER A 162 -0.73 1.08 -19.95
C SER A 162 -1.05 0.99 -21.45
N ARG A 163 -0.18 1.58 -22.28
CA ARG A 163 -0.29 1.64 -23.74
C ARG A 163 0.49 0.54 -24.47
N HIS A 164 1.13 -0.37 -23.74
CA HIS A 164 1.98 -1.42 -24.31
C HIS A 164 1.28 -2.20 -25.44
N ALA A 165 1.99 -2.44 -26.55
CA ALA A 165 1.41 -3.07 -27.76
C ALA A 165 0.83 -4.46 -27.47
N ASP A 166 1.59 -5.28 -26.74
CA ASP A 166 1.10 -6.55 -26.20
C ASP A 166 0.18 -6.31 -25.00
N LYS A 167 -1.11 -6.61 -25.18
CA LYS A 167 -2.16 -6.44 -24.16
C LYS A 167 -1.89 -7.26 -22.89
N THR A 168 -1.20 -8.39 -22.99
CA THR A 168 -0.89 -9.26 -21.83
C THR A 168 0.19 -8.66 -20.93
N LYS A 169 0.98 -7.72 -21.47
CA LYS A 169 2.03 -7.02 -20.75
C LYS A 169 1.58 -5.68 -20.18
N ARG A 170 0.37 -5.23 -20.52
CA ARG A 170 -0.18 -3.98 -20.00
C ARG A 170 -0.31 -4.05 -18.48
N ILE A 171 -0.04 -2.93 -17.84
CA ILE A 171 -0.36 -2.78 -16.42
C ILE A 171 -1.89 -2.71 -16.26
N PRO A 172 -2.49 -3.46 -15.31
CA PRO A 172 -3.90 -3.35 -15.02
C PRO A 172 -4.31 -1.95 -14.53
N GLU A 173 -5.50 -1.49 -14.95
CA GLU A 173 -6.01 -0.16 -14.63
C GLU A 173 -6.20 0.05 -13.12
N GLU A 174 -6.54 -1.02 -12.41
CA GLU A 174 -6.68 -1.02 -10.95
C GLU A 174 -5.35 -0.86 -10.20
N TYR A 175 -4.20 -0.78 -10.88
CA TYR A 175 -2.88 -0.48 -10.29
C TYR A 175 -2.41 0.93 -10.59
N LEU A 176 -3.13 1.66 -11.45
CA LEU A 176 -2.80 3.04 -11.81
C LEU A 176 -3.20 3.99 -10.68
N LEU A 177 -2.29 4.86 -10.29
CA LEU A 177 -2.53 5.88 -9.27
C LEU A 177 -3.04 7.15 -9.95
N SER A 178 -4.22 7.61 -9.55
CA SER A 178 -4.71 8.93 -9.89
C SER A 178 -4.02 10.02 -9.06
N GLN A 179 -4.20 11.27 -9.46
CA GLN A 179 -3.71 12.40 -8.66
C GLN A 179 -4.35 12.42 -7.26
N ASP A 180 -5.63 12.06 -7.14
CA ASP A 180 -6.31 11.94 -5.83
C ASP A 180 -5.69 10.83 -4.97
N ASP A 181 -5.27 9.71 -5.59
CA ASP A 181 -4.58 8.65 -4.86
C ASP A 181 -3.26 9.16 -4.27
N TRP A 182 -2.48 9.92 -5.04
CA TRP A 182 -1.25 10.56 -4.54
C TRP A 182 -1.53 11.52 -3.37
N HIS A 183 -2.59 12.32 -3.44
CA HIS A 183 -2.98 13.20 -2.34
C HIS A 183 -3.33 12.42 -1.06
N VAL A 184 -4.10 11.33 -1.19
CA VAL A 184 -4.46 10.47 -0.05
C VAL A 184 -3.20 9.86 0.60
N LEU A 185 -2.27 9.35 -0.22
CA LEU A 185 -1.00 8.81 0.28
C LEU A 185 -0.16 9.88 1.00
N ALA A 186 -0.14 11.12 0.48
CA ALA A 186 0.60 12.23 1.08
C ALA A 186 0.02 12.65 2.44
N ILE A 187 -1.31 12.81 2.52
CA ILE A 187 -2.00 13.14 3.78
C ILE A 187 -1.70 12.07 4.84
N THR A 188 -1.70 10.80 4.44
CA THR A 188 -1.46 9.69 5.38
C THR A 188 -0.03 9.70 5.91
N LEU A 189 0.98 9.92 5.06
CA LEU A 189 2.36 10.09 5.51
C LEU A 189 2.53 11.31 6.44
N ALA A 190 1.81 12.40 6.16
CA ALA A 190 1.85 13.59 7.01
C ALA A 190 1.28 13.33 8.41
N VAL A 191 0.20 12.54 8.52
CA VAL A 191 -0.38 12.12 9.81
C VAL A 191 0.60 11.26 10.61
N GLU A 192 1.31 10.33 9.98
CA GLU A 192 2.37 9.56 10.65
C GLU A 192 3.50 10.47 11.15
N CYS A 193 3.94 11.43 10.34
CA CYS A 193 4.96 12.41 10.72
C CYS A 193 4.53 13.31 11.89
N LEU A 194 3.23 13.59 12.04
CA LEU A 194 2.68 14.33 13.18
C LEU A 194 2.61 13.46 14.45
N ALA A 195 2.44 12.14 14.29
CA ALA A 195 2.36 11.18 15.40
C ALA A 195 3.74 10.74 15.92
N LEU A 196 4.80 10.83 15.10
CA LEU A 196 6.17 10.44 15.46
C LEU A 196 7.12 11.64 15.42
N PRO A 197 7.61 12.14 16.57
CA PRO A 197 8.64 13.18 16.61
C PRO A 197 9.99 12.55 16.24
N SER A 198 10.23 12.30 14.96
CA SER A 198 11.50 11.78 14.45
C SER A 198 12.13 12.76 13.46
N PRO A 199 13.44 13.09 13.57
CA PRO A 199 14.13 13.99 12.69
C PRO A 199 14.67 13.20 11.48
N LEU A 200 13.82 12.81 10.53
CA LEU A 200 14.31 12.37 9.23
C LEU A 200 14.28 13.54 8.24
N PRO A 201 15.33 13.71 7.39
CA PRO A 201 15.40 14.83 6.47
C PRO A 201 14.26 14.72 5.45
N ARG A 202 13.35 15.68 5.49
CA ARG A 202 12.18 15.74 4.61
C ARG A 202 12.65 16.08 3.19
N TYR A 203 12.51 15.14 2.26
CA TYR A 203 12.47 15.45 0.83
C TYR A 203 11.01 15.77 0.45
N TYR A 204 10.54 16.93 0.87
CA TYR A 204 9.40 17.60 0.23
C TYR A 204 9.92 18.97 -0.20
N PRO A 205 9.95 19.29 -1.51
CA PRO A 205 10.14 20.67 -1.93
C PRO A 205 8.99 21.48 -1.33
N ALA A 206 9.33 22.54 -0.60
CA ALA A 206 8.37 23.39 0.10
C ALA A 206 7.34 24.07 -0.83
N GLU A 207 7.50 23.93 -2.15
CA GLU A 207 6.71 24.58 -3.19
C GLU A 207 5.32 23.94 -3.40
N ASN A 208 5.09 22.71 -2.92
CA ASN A 208 3.79 22.02 -3.00
C ASN A 208 3.12 21.81 -1.63
N ALA A 209 3.63 22.44 -0.57
CA ALA A 209 3.00 22.40 0.74
C ALA A 209 1.69 23.20 0.69
N ILE A 210 0.55 22.51 0.65
CA ILE A 210 -0.75 23.13 0.89
C ILE A 210 -0.68 23.77 2.28
N PRO A 211 -0.86 25.10 2.42
CA PRO A 211 -0.91 25.71 3.74
C PRO A 211 -2.16 25.18 4.44
N ILE A 212 -1.95 24.33 5.44
CA ILE A 212 -3.00 23.94 6.38
C ILE A 212 -3.16 25.13 7.32
N ASN A 213 -3.98 26.11 6.92
CA ASN A 213 -4.46 27.12 7.84
C ASN A 213 -5.43 26.44 8.82
N MET A 214 -5.07 26.54 10.10
CA MET A 214 -5.86 26.11 11.24
C MET A 214 -7.04 27.05 11.48
#